data_AF-A0AAN8QHQ9-F1
#
_entry.id   AF-A0AAN8QHQ9-F1
#
_cell.length_a   1.000
_cell.length_b   1.000
_cell.length_c   1.000
_cell.angle_alpha   90.00
_cell.angle_beta   90.00
_cell.angle_gamma   90.00
#
_symmetry.space_group_name_H-M   'P 1'
#
loop_
_entity.id
_entity.type
_entity.pdbx_description
1 polymer ?
#
loop_
_entity_poly.entity_id
_entity_poly.type
_entity_poly.pdbx_seq_one_letter_code
_entity_poly.pdbx_strand_id
1 'polypeptide(L)'
;MCAYKLVTVKFKWWGLQNKVESFIHKQEKRIFTNFHRQLFCWIDKWVELTMEDIRRMESETQKELEEMRRKGSVRGTKASDE
;
A
#
# COMPACT_ATOMS: atom_id res chain seq x y z
N MET A 1 5.24 2.39 19.98
CA MET A 1 6.28 2.85 19.02
C MET A 1 5.66 3.88 18.07
N CYS A 2 6.45 4.65 17.31
CA CYS A 2 5.94 5.60 16.33
C CYS A 2 6.76 5.50 15.03
N ALA A 3 6.09 5.57 13.88
CA ALA A 3 6.74 5.60 12.57
C ALA A 3 6.56 6.99 11.93
N TYR A 4 7.62 7.79 11.96
CA TYR A 4 7.64 9.12 11.36
C TYR A 4 7.94 9.03 9.84
N LYS A 5 6.89 8.89 9.03
CA LYS A 5 6.99 8.76 7.57
C LYS A 5 6.95 10.13 6.89
N LEU A 6 8.12 10.70 6.61
CA LEU A 6 8.26 11.93 5.83
C LEU A 6 8.06 11.61 4.33
N VAL A 7 7.04 12.21 3.71
CA VAL A 7 6.68 11.97 2.31
C VAL A 7 7.00 13.21 1.48
N THR A 8 7.75 13.02 0.39
CA THR A 8 8.07 14.06 -0.59
C THR A 8 7.48 13.66 -1.94
N VAL A 9 6.64 14.50 -2.52
CA VAL A 9 6.05 14.30 -3.84
C VAL A 9 6.54 15.41 -4.78
N LYS A 10 6.89 15.04 -6.01
CA LYS A 10 7.24 15.99 -7.07
C LYS A 10 6.51 15.61 -8.35
N PHE A 11 5.67 16.51 -8.85
CA PHE A 11 4.95 16.34 -10.11
C PHE A 11 5.04 17.62 -10.94
N LYS A 12 6.08 17.72 -11.78
CA LYS A 12 6.37 18.93 -12.57
C LYS A 12 5.58 18.92 -13.89
N TRP A 13 4.34 19.38 -13.84
CA TRP A 13 3.49 19.59 -15.01
C TRP A 13 2.77 20.94 -14.91
N TRP A 14 2.96 21.80 -15.92
CA TRP A 14 2.31 23.10 -16.01
C TRP A 14 0.78 22.98 -15.92
N GLY A 15 0.16 23.73 -15.02
CA GLY A 15 -1.29 23.73 -14.78
C GLY A 15 -1.83 22.56 -13.94
N LEU A 16 -1.04 21.52 -13.65
CA LEU A 16 -1.49 20.35 -12.88
C LEU A 16 -0.69 20.05 -11.61
N GLN A 17 0.52 20.61 -11.46
CA GLN A 17 1.44 20.34 -10.35
C GLN A 17 0.75 20.30 -8.99
N ASN A 18 0.21 21.43 -8.52
CA ASN A 18 -0.36 21.53 -7.18
C ASN A 18 -1.53 20.55 -6.96
N LYS A 19 -2.37 20.35 -7.99
CA LYS A 19 -3.54 19.46 -7.92
C LYS A 19 -3.10 18.01 -7.74
N VAL A 20 -2.13 17.57 -8.53
CA VAL A 20 -1.64 16.18 -8.51
C VAL A 20 -0.79 15.90 -7.27
N GLU A 21 0.10 16.81 -6.88
CA GLU A 21 0.90 16.66 -5.65
C GLU A 21 -0.01 16.56 -4.42
N SER A 22 -1.02 17.44 -4.32
CA SER A 22 -2.01 17.38 -3.24
C SER A 22 -2.83 16.10 -3.27
N PHE A 23 -3.21 15.62 -4.46
CA PHE A 23 -3.93 14.37 -4.61
C PHE A 23 -3.11 13.17 -4.13
N ILE A 24 -1.84 13.07 -4.55
CA ILE A 24 -0.95 11.97 -4.12
C ILE A 24 -0.80 11.97 -2.60
N HIS A 25 -0.56 13.13 -1.96
CA HIS A 25 -0.50 13.21 -0.50
C HIS A 25 -1.78 12.74 0.19
N LYS A 26 -2.96 13.02 -0.36
CA LYS A 26 -4.24 12.52 0.17
C LYS A 26 -4.33 10.99 0.06
N GLN A 27 -3.91 10.42 -1.07
CA GLN A 27 -3.90 8.97 -1.25
C GLN A 27 -2.88 8.28 -0.33
N GLU A 28 -1.67 8.82 -0.19
CA GLU A 28 -0.65 8.31 0.75
C GLU A 28 -1.18 8.31 2.18
N LYS A 29 -1.83 9.40 2.61
CA LYS A 29 -2.47 9.45 3.93
C LYS A 29 -3.55 8.36 4.08
N ARG A 30 -4.37 8.13 3.05
CA ARG A 30 -5.40 7.08 3.04
C ARG A 30 -4.78 5.69 3.12
N ILE A 31 -3.73 5.43 2.34
CA ILE A 31 -2.97 4.16 2.35
C ILE A 31 -2.41 3.91 3.74
N PHE A 32 -1.67 4.86 4.33
CA PHE A 32 -1.11 4.67 5.67
C PHE A 32 -2.20 4.46 6.73
N THR A 33 -3.31 5.18 6.65
CA THR A 33 -4.41 5.02 7.60
C THR A 33 -5.01 3.61 7.52
N ASN A 34 -5.34 3.14 6.32
CA ASN A 34 -5.96 1.83 6.15
C ASN A 34 -4.98 0.69 6.44
N PHE A 35 -3.73 0.82 5.97
CA PHE A 35 -2.68 -0.16 6.17
C PHE A 35 -2.40 -0.41 7.65
N HIS A 36 -2.20 0.63 8.48
CA HIS A 36 -1.89 0.41 9.89
C HIS A 36 -3.10 -0.10 10.68
N ARG A 37 -4.34 0.25 10.28
CA ARG A 37 -5.56 -0.38 10.83
C ARG A 37 -5.58 -1.89 10.55
N GLN A 38 -5.32 -2.28 9.29
CA GLN A 38 -5.26 -3.69 8.91
C GLN A 38 -4.12 -4.43 9.60
N LEU A 39 -2.93 -3.83 9.66
CA LEU A 39 -1.75 -4.38 10.33
C LEU A 39 -2.08 -4.71 11.79
N PHE A 40 -2.73 -3.80 12.51
CA PHE A 40 -3.13 -4.06 13.89
C PHE A 40 -4.24 -5.12 14.00
N CYS A 41 -5.29 -5.03 13.19
CA CYS A 41 -6.35 -6.04 13.19
C CYS A 41 -5.89 -7.44 12.73
N TRP A 42 -4.71 -7.55 12.14
CA TRP A 42 -4.09 -8.81 11.74
C TRP A 42 -2.97 -9.26 12.69
N ILE A 43 -2.84 -8.67 13.88
CA ILE A 43 -1.75 -9.00 14.81
C ILE A 43 -1.61 -10.50 15.07
N ASP A 44 -2.73 -11.20 15.29
CA ASP A 44 -2.73 -12.65 15.55
C ASP A 44 -2.22 -13.48 14.37
N LYS A 45 -2.19 -12.91 13.15
CA LYS A 45 -1.69 -13.59 11.95
C LYS A 45 -0.19 -13.47 11.76
N TRP A 46 0.46 -12.48 12.38
CA TRP A 46 1.87 -12.19 12.12
C TRP A 46 2.75 -12.10 13.36
N VAL A 47 2.19 -11.97 14.57
CA VAL A 47 2.96 -11.76 15.80
C VAL A 47 3.91 -12.91 16.14
N GLU A 48 3.54 -14.14 15.78
CA GLU A 48 4.34 -15.36 16.00
C GLU A 48 5.25 -15.73 14.81
N LEU A 49 5.25 -14.95 13.72
CA LEU A 49 6.04 -15.29 12.54
C LEU A 49 7.52 -14.98 12.76
N THR A 50 8.37 -15.91 12.34
CA THR A 50 9.81 -15.66 12.25
C THR A 50 10.16 -14.92 10.96
N MET A 51 11.35 -14.33 10.90
CA MET A 51 11.83 -13.72 9.65
C MET A 51 11.98 -14.74 8.51
N GLU A 52 12.25 -16.01 8.81
CA GLU A 52 12.31 -17.08 7.80
C GLU A 52 10.92 -17.33 7.20
N ASP A 53 9.87 -17.37 8.03
CA ASP A 53 8.49 -17.47 7.55
C ASP A 53 8.12 -16.29 6.65
N ILE A 54 8.52 -15.07 7.01
CA ILE A 54 8.32 -13.88 6.17
C ILE A 54 8.98 -14.07 4.79
N ARG A 55 10.23 -14.54 4.72
CA ARG A 55 10.92 -14.74 3.42
C ARG A 55 10.26 -15.80 2.55
N ARG A 56 9.74 -16.88 3.16
CA ARG A 56 8.96 -17.90 2.44
C ARG A 56 7.67 -17.29 1.89
N MET A 57 6.91 -16.58 2.72
CA MET A 57 5.66 -15.92 2.31
C MET A 57 5.90 -14.87 1.21
N GLU A 58 6.99 -14.09 1.26
CA GLU A 58 7.35 -13.13 0.21
C GLU A 58 7.51 -13.83 -1.15
N SER A 59 8.20 -14.99 -1.16
CA SER A 59 8.44 -15.78 -2.38
C SER A 59 7.16 -16.39 -2.95
N GLU A 60 6.26 -16.86 -2.08
CA GLU A 60 4.94 -17.37 -2.47
C GLU A 60 4.05 -16.24 -3.00
N THR A 61 3.95 -15.15 -2.24
CA THR A 61 3.16 -13.95 -2.58
C THR A 61 3.60 -13.36 -3.92
N GLN A 62 4.90 -13.37 -4.25
CA GLN A 62 5.37 -12.89 -5.55
C GLN A 62 4.77 -13.67 -6.72
N LYS A 63 4.71 -15.00 -6.62
CA LYS A 63 4.13 -15.87 -7.66
C LYS A 63 2.62 -15.64 -7.78
N GLU A 64 1.93 -15.58 -6.64
CA GLU A 64 0.50 -15.32 -6.58
C GLU A 64 0.14 -13.96 -7.18
N LEU A 65 0.88 -12.89 -6.83
CA LEU A 65 0.66 -11.55 -7.36
C LEU A 65 0.83 -11.50 -8.89
N GLU A 66 1.83 -12.21 -9.43
CA GLU A 66 2.05 -12.28 -10.88
C GLU A 66 0.89 -13.00 -11.59
N GLU A 67 0.41 -14.10 -11.02
CA GLU A 67 -0.74 -14.82 -11.57
C GLU A 67 -2.03 -13.98 -11.49
N MET A 68 -2.28 -13.36 -10.34
CA MET A 68 -3.46 -12.50 -10.13
C MET A 68 -3.44 -11.28 -11.05
N ARG A 69 -2.26 -10.71 -11.34
CA ARG A 69 -2.12 -9.61 -12.30
C ARG A 69 -2.47 -10.03 -13.73
N ARG A 70 -2.07 -11.25 -14.14
CA ARG A 70 -2.29 -11.75 -15.52
C ARG A 70 -3.70 -12.26 -15.77
N LYS A 71 -4.30 -12.92 -14.77
CA LYS A 71 -5.57 -13.66 -14.93
C LYS A 71 -6.73 -13.08 -14.12
N GLY A 72 -6.44 -12.30 -13.08
CA GLY A 72 -7.44 -11.79 -12.16
C GLY A 72 -8.19 -10.57 -12.70
N SER A 73 -9.38 -10.32 -12.13
CA SER A 73 -10.15 -9.11 -12.38
C SER A 73 -9.64 -7.93 -11.56
N VAL A 74 -9.94 -6.71 -12.01
CA VAL A 74 -9.63 -5.48 -11.27
C VAL A 74 -10.34 -5.51 -9.92
N ARG A 75 -9.59 -5.23 -8.84
CA ARG A 75 -10.08 -5.26 -7.46
C ARG A 75 -9.29 -4.30 -6.57
N GLY A 76 -9.80 -4.03 -5.38
CA GLY A 76 -9.13 -3.21 -4.37
C GLY A 76 -9.61 -1.76 -4.37
N THR A 77 -8.74 -0.85 -3.95
CA THR A 77 -9.11 0.55 -3.68
C THR A 77 -9.17 1.36 -4.98
N LYS A 78 -10.29 2.04 -5.22
CA LYS A 78 -10.39 3.11 -6.23
C LYS A 78 -9.93 4.45 -5.66
N ALA A 79 -9.32 5.29 -6.50
CA ALA A 79 -8.74 6.56 -6.07
C ALA A 79 -9.80 7.65 -5.77
N SER A 80 -10.98 7.52 -6.37
CA SER A 80 -12.21 8.27 -6.09
C SER A 80 -13.40 7.31 -6.11
N ASP A 81 -14.51 7.70 -5.45
CA ASP A 81 -15.76 6.94 -5.40
C ASP A 81 -16.70 7.23 -6.60
N GLU A 82 -16.16 7.76 -7.71
CA GLU A 82 -16.92 7.87 -8.97
C GLU A 82 -17.15 6.48 -9.60
#